data_AF-A0A970U936-F1
#
_entry.id   AF-A0A970U936-F1
#
_cell.length_a   1.000
_cell.length_b   1.000
_cell.length_c   1.000
_cell.angle_alpha   90.00
_cell.angle_beta   90.00
_cell.angle_gamma   90.00
#
_symmetry.space_group_name_H-M   'P 1'
#
loop_
_entity.id
_entity.type
_entity.pdbx_description
1 polymer ?
#
loop_
_entity_poly.entity_id
_entity_poly.type
_entity_poly.pdbx_seq_one_letter_code
_entity_poly.pdbx_strand_id
1 'polypeptide(L)'
;MCGRSYIKDYLGYICVNEMGDLIKPHYVTESFKKLLATNSLRSIRYHDLRHSCASLMIANGVPMKQIQDWLGHSDFSTTANIYAHLEYNSKLSSADAMLSGLGFSKRMDGESPGEETAKKA
;
A
#
# COMPACT_ATOMS: atom_id res chain seq x y z
N MET A 1 -28.51 7.59 -30.09
CA MET A 1 -27.18 8.07 -29.64
C MET A 1 -27.05 9.54 -29.99
N CYS A 2 -26.54 10.36 -29.08
CA CYS A 2 -26.56 11.82 -29.13
C CYS A 2 -25.78 12.38 -30.34
N GLY A 3 -26.43 12.54 -31.49
CA GLY A 3 -25.77 12.94 -32.74
C GLY A 3 -25.27 14.40 -32.74
N ARG A 4 -26.15 15.37 -32.46
CA ARG A 4 -25.82 16.82 -32.48
C ARG A 4 -25.63 17.45 -31.09
N SER A 5 -25.94 16.72 -30.03
CA SER A 5 -25.89 17.22 -28.64
C SER A 5 -24.67 16.72 -27.86
N TYR A 6 -23.77 15.98 -28.51
CA TYR A 6 -22.53 15.53 -27.90
C TYR A 6 -21.50 16.68 -27.92
N ILE A 7 -20.96 16.99 -26.75
CA ILE A 7 -19.95 18.03 -26.54
C ILE A 7 -18.61 17.47 -27.02
N LYS A 8 -18.02 18.12 -28.03
CA LYS A 8 -16.76 17.68 -28.66
C LYS A 8 -15.52 18.37 -28.08
N ASP A 9 -15.72 19.30 -27.15
CA ASP A 9 -14.66 20.13 -26.56
C ASP A 9 -13.63 19.29 -25.78
N TYR A 10 -14.03 18.12 -25.28
CA TYR A 10 -13.20 17.24 -24.45
C TYR A 10 -12.88 15.88 -25.09
N LEU A 11 -12.87 15.78 -26.43
CA LEU A 11 -12.58 14.51 -27.14
C LEU A 11 -11.21 13.87 -26.81
N GLY A 12 -10.25 14.65 -26.30
CA GLY A 12 -8.95 14.15 -25.84
C GLY A 12 -8.95 13.60 -24.40
N TYR A 13 -10.06 13.68 -23.68
CA TYR A 13 -10.18 13.28 -22.28
C TYR A 13 -10.83 11.92 -22.15
N ILE A 14 -10.32 11.10 -21.21
CA ILE A 14 -10.85 9.76 -20.93
C ILE A 14 -12.09 9.83 -20.01
N CYS A 15 -12.09 10.74 -19.04
CA CYS A 15 -13.14 10.85 -18.02
C CYS A 15 -14.26 11.80 -18.45
N VAL A 16 -14.96 11.47 -19.53
CA VAL A 16 -16.14 12.18 -20.02
C VAL A 16 -17.41 11.35 -19.83
N ASN A 17 -18.55 12.01 -19.63
CA ASN A 17 -19.84 11.35 -19.56
C ASN A 17 -20.40 11.01 -20.96
N GLU A 18 -21.56 10.37 -21.01
CA GLU A 18 -22.23 9.97 -22.27
C GLU A 18 -22.57 11.15 -23.21
N MET A 19 -22.56 12.38 -22.68
CA MET A 19 -22.80 13.62 -23.42
C MET A 19 -21.51 14.33 -23.85
N GLY A 20 -20.33 13.82 -23.48
CA GLY A 20 -19.03 14.40 -23.81
C GLY A 20 -18.54 15.47 -22.83
N ASP A 21 -19.25 15.69 -21.72
CA ASP A 21 -18.84 16.64 -20.68
C ASP A 21 -17.96 15.97 -19.62
N LEU A 22 -17.11 16.76 -18.95
CA LEU A 22 -16.16 16.27 -17.96
C LEU A 22 -16.87 15.73 -16.72
N ILE A 23 -16.43 14.55 -16.26
CA ILE A 23 -16.90 14.00 -15.00
C ILE A 23 -16.30 14.82 -13.85
N LYS A 24 -17.17 15.47 -13.06
CA LYS A 24 -16.74 16.22 -11.88
C LYS A 24 -16.14 15.28 -10.83
N PRO A 25 -15.01 15.60 -10.19
CA PRO A 25 -14.40 14.73 -9.17
C PRO A 25 -15.33 14.37 -8.00
N HIS A 26 -16.22 15.29 -7.62
CA HIS A 26 -17.22 15.05 -6.58
C HIS A 26 -18.20 13.92 -6.96
N TYR A 27 -18.48 13.74 -8.24
CA TYR A 27 -19.35 12.67 -8.72
C TYR A 27 -18.77 11.29 -8.37
N VAL A 28 -17.46 11.09 -8.55
CA VAL A 28 -16.79 9.83 -8.23
C VAL A 28 -16.87 9.52 -6.74
N THR A 29 -16.59 10.52 -5.90
CA THR A 29 -16.65 10.38 -4.44
C THR A 29 -18.05 9.97 -3.95
N GLU A 30 -19.09 10.63 -4.45
CA GLU A 30 -20.47 10.34 -4.04
C GLU A 30 -20.99 9.01 -4.61
N SER A 31 -20.67 8.72 -5.87
CA SER A 31 -21.06 7.46 -6.51
C SER A 31 -20.40 6.27 -5.81
N PHE A 32 -19.15 6.42 -5.36
CA PHE A 32 -18.45 5.39 -4.59
C PHE A 32 -19.12 5.13 -3.24
N LYS A 33 -19.51 6.16 -2.49
CA LYS A 33 -20.26 5.98 -1.23
C LYS A 33 -21.58 5.23 -1.45
N LYS A 34 -22.32 5.58 -2.51
CA LYS A 34 -23.56 4.89 -2.88
C LYS A 34 -23.30 3.42 -3.20
N LEU A 35 -22.26 3.13 -3.97
CA LEU A 35 -21.86 1.75 -4.31
C LEU A 35 -21.53 0.93 -3.06
N LEU A 36 -20.80 1.50 -2.10
CA LEU A 36 -20.50 0.82 -0.84
C LEU A 36 -21.78 0.51 -0.05
N ALA A 37 -22.71 1.46 0.02
CA ALA A 37 -23.99 1.28 0.70
C ALA A 37 -24.84 0.19 0.05
N THR A 38 -24.90 0.14 -1.29
CA THR A 38 -25.64 -0.90 -2.03
C THR A 38 -25.08 -2.31 -1.79
N ASN A 39 -23.78 -2.44 -1.57
CA ASN A 39 -23.11 -3.71 -1.33
C ASN A 39 -22.96 -4.05 0.17
N SER A 40 -23.58 -3.28 1.07
CA SER A 40 -23.44 -3.45 2.53
C SER A 40 -21.98 -3.47 3.01
N LEU A 41 -21.11 -2.71 2.33
CA LEU A 41 -19.69 -2.61 2.66
C LEU A 41 -19.45 -1.46 3.63
N ARG A 42 -18.34 -1.54 4.37
CA ARG A 42 -17.89 -0.45 5.26
C ARG A 42 -17.74 0.84 4.47
N SER A 43 -18.26 1.93 5.03
CA SER A 43 -18.04 3.28 4.48
C SER A 43 -16.56 3.64 4.54
N ILE A 44 -15.94 3.75 3.37
CA ILE A 44 -14.55 4.18 3.19
C ILE A 44 -14.50 5.29 2.14
N ARG A 45 -13.46 6.12 2.16
CA ARG A 45 -13.30 7.20 1.18
C ARG A 45 -12.68 6.64 -0.09
N TYR A 46 -12.97 7.27 -1.22
CA TYR A 46 -12.39 6.87 -2.51
C TYR A 46 -10.85 6.93 -2.50
N HIS A 47 -10.28 7.93 -1.82
CA HIS A 47 -8.82 8.07 -1.68
C HIS A 47 -8.17 6.94 -0.86
N ASP A 48 -8.93 6.25 -0.01
CA ASP A 48 -8.40 5.13 0.79
C ASP A 48 -8.05 3.91 -0.09
N LEU A 49 -8.61 3.81 -1.30
CA LEU A 49 -8.20 2.81 -2.28
C LEU A 49 -6.75 3.04 -2.74
N ARG A 50 -6.36 4.29 -2.93
CA ARG A 50 -5.00 4.66 -3.33
C ARG A 50 -4.01 4.38 -2.20
N HIS A 51 -4.41 4.62 -0.96
CA HIS A 51 -3.65 4.18 0.21
C HIS A 51 -3.56 2.66 0.31
N SER A 52 -4.64 1.92 0.05
CA SER A 52 -4.62 0.46 0.11
C SER A 52 -3.66 -0.14 -0.93
N CYS A 53 -3.61 0.42 -2.13
CA CYS A 53 -2.64 0.04 -3.16
C CYS A 53 -1.20 0.25 -2.69
N ALA A 54 -0.91 1.39 -2.08
CA ALA A 54 0.40 1.66 -1.50
C ALA A 54 0.78 0.66 -0.39
N SER A 55 -0.13 0.40 0.56
CA SER A 55 0.07 -0.61 1.61
C SER A 55 0.41 -1.98 1.02
N LEU A 56 -0.30 -2.38 -0.04
CA LEU A 56 -0.10 -3.68 -0.69
C LEU A 56 1.28 -3.75 -1.36
N MET A 57 1.72 -2.70 -2.05
CA MET A 57 3.06 -2.66 -2.66
C MET A 57 4.16 -2.80 -1.59
N ILE A 58 4.00 -2.15 -0.44
CA ILE A 58 4.95 -2.23 0.66
C ILE A 58 4.98 -3.62 1.28
N ALA A 59 3.80 -4.22 1.49
CA ALA A 59 3.70 -5.59 2.02
C ALA A 59 4.36 -6.62 1.09
N ASN A 60 4.40 -6.36 -0.22
CA ASN A 60 5.10 -7.19 -1.21
C ASN A 60 6.60 -6.85 -1.35
N GLY A 61 7.14 -5.98 -0.49
CA GLY A 61 8.57 -5.64 -0.47
C GLY A 61 9.02 -4.70 -1.58
N VAL A 62 8.10 -3.99 -2.24
CA VAL A 62 8.48 -2.96 -3.21
C VAL A 62 9.16 -1.80 -2.47
N PRO A 63 10.34 -1.35 -2.91
CA PRO A 63 11.07 -0.28 -2.24
C PRO A 63 10.28 1.04 -2.30
N MET A 64 10.33 1.81 -1.20
CA MET A 64 9.54 3.03 -1.02
C MET A 64 9.72 4.05 -2.15
N LYS A 65 10.94 4.15 -2.71
CA LYS A 65 11.22 5.07 -3.81
C LYS A 65 10.43 4.72 -5.08
N GLN A 66 10.31 3.44 -5.40
CA GLN A 66 9.52 2.98 -6.54
C GLN A 66 8.03 3.21 -6.30
N ILE A 67 7.55 3.00 -5.07
CA ILE A 67 6.16 3.32 -4.70
C ILE A 67 5.87 4.81 -4.85
N GLN A 68 6.81 5.68 -4.46
CA GLN A 68 6.67 7.12 -4.62
C GLN A 68 6.55 7.51 -6.10
N ASP A 69 7.40 6.95 -6.95
CA ASP A 69 7.37 7.18 -8.40
C ASP A 69 6.07 6.64 -9.01
N TRP A 70 5.61 5.46 -8.57
CA TRP A 70 4.35 4.84 -9.01
C TRP A 70 3.12 5.65 -8.61
N LEU A 71 3.12 6.23 -7.41
CA LEU A 71 2.04 7.09 -6.93
C LEU A 71 2.11 8.50 -7.52
N GLY A 72 3.27 8.94 -8.03
CA GLY A 72 3.46 10.32 -8.50
C GLY A 72 3.37 11.35 -7.36
N HIS A 73 3.75 10.98 -6.14
CA HIS A 73 3.79 11.92 -5.01
C HIS A 73 5.00 12.85 -5.12
N SER A 74 4.72 14.14 -5.29
CA SER A 74 5.72 15.19 -5.13
C SER A 74 6.19 15.31 -3.67
N ASP A 75 5.35 14.92 -2.70
CA ASP A 75 5.67 15.00 -1.27
C ASP A 75 5.66 13.62 -0.59
N PHE A 76 6.78 13.27 0.03
CA PHE A 76 7.07 11.99 0.69
C PHE A 76 6.42 11.87 2.08
N SER A 77 6.05 13.01 2.67
CA SER A 77 5.65 13.15 4.07
C SER A 77 4.47 12.26 4.49
N THR A 78 3.44 12.12 3.66
CA THR A 78 2.24 11.33 4.01
C THR A 78 2.48 9.83 3.84
N THR A 79 3.20 9.42 2.80
CA THR A 79 3.52 8.01 2.53
C THR A 79 4.49 7.47 3.57
N ALA A 80 5.56 8.19 3.89
CA ALA A 80 6.56 7.73 4.85
C ALA A 80 6.01 7.58 6.27
N ASN A 81 5.25 8.57 6.76
CA ASN A 81 4.68 8.50 8.11
C ASN A 81 3.63 7.40 8.26
N ILE A 82 2.82 7.15 7.23
CA ILE A 82 1.80 6.10 7.27
C ILE A 82 2.43 4.71 7.12
N TYR A 83 3.53 4.57 6.39
CA TYR A 83 4.05 3.25 6.01
C TYR A 83 5.40 2.85 6.62
N ALA A 84 6.08 3.73 7.34
CA ALA A 84 7.34 3.40 8.01
C ALA A 84 7.25 2.16 8.92
N HIS A 85 6.09 1.89 9.50
CA HIS A 85 5.87 0.71 10.34
C HIS A 85 5.88 -0.60 9.55
N LEU A 86 5.39 -0.60 8.29
CA LEU A 86 5.43 -1.79 7.43
C LEU A 86 6.85 -2.09 6.95
N GLU A 87 7.69 -1.05 6.83
CA GLU A 87 9.09 -1.16 6.41
C GLU A 87 9.97 -1.87 7.46
N TYR A 88 9.57 -1.90 8.74
CA TYR A 88 10.33 -2.61 9.79
C TYR A 88 10.52 -4.09 9.44
N ASN A 89 9.51 -4.75 8.88
CA ASN A 89 9.62 -6.14 8.46
C ASN A 89 10.59 -6.31 7.27
N SER A 90 10.63 -5.36 6.34
CA SER A 90 11.59 -5.35 5.24
C SER A 90 13.03 -5.10 5.72
N LYS A 91 13.22 -4.34 6.81
CA LYS A 91 14.53 -4.15 7.44
C LYS A 91 15.07 -5.43 8.08
N LEU A 92 14.21 -6.27 8.65
CA LEU A 92 14.60 -7.59 9.15
C LEU A 92 15.17 -8.47 8.04
N SER A 93 14.53 -8.49 6.86
CA SER A 93 15.05 -9.23 5.69
C SER A 93 16.38 -8.68 5.20
N SER A 94 16.56 -7.35 5.21
CA SER A 94 17.84 -6.73 4.83
C SER A 94 18.96 -7.04 5.83
N ALA A 95 18.64 -7.06 7.14
CA ALA A 95 19.58 -7.46 8.18
C ALA A 95 19.98 -8.94 8.07
N ASP A 96 19.04 -9.81 7.72
CA ASP A 96 19.28 -11.23 7.49
C ASP A 96 20.16 -11.48 6.24
N ALA A 97 19.94 -10.72 5.17
CA ALA A 97 20.80 -10.72 3.99
C ALA A 97 22.23 -10.25 4.31
N MET A 98 22.38 -9.24 5.16
CA MET A 98 23.69 -8.80 5.65
C MET A 98 24.37 -9.85 6.54
N LEU A 99 23.64 -10.46 7.47
CA LEU A 99 24.14 -11.58 8.30
C LEU A 99 24.66 -12.73 7.43
N SER A 100 23.90 -13.06 6.38
CA SER A 100 24.27 -14.07 5.39
C SER A 100 25.50 -13.68 4.57
N GLY A 101 25.56 -12.44 4.07
CA GLY A 101 26.67 -11.95 3.24
C GLY A 101 27.97 -11.70 4.02
N LEU A 102 27.87 -11.37 5.30
CA LEU A 102 29.02 -11.18 6.20
C LEU A 102 29.56 -12.48 6.79
N GLY A 103 28.94 -13.63 6.47
CA GLY A 103 29.47 -14.95 6.84
C GLY A 103 29.39 -15.26 8.34
N PHE A 104 28.54 -14.56 9.09
CA PHE A 104 28.22 -14.95 10.47
C PHE A 104 27.32 -16.18 10.43
N SER A 105 27.91 -17.35 10.18
CA SER A 105 27.23 -18.63 10.39
C SER A 105 26.77 -18.66 11.84
N LYS A 106 25.45 -18.78 12.03
CA LYS A 106 24.81 -19.02 13.32
C LYS A 106 25.62 -20.12 14.03
N ARG A 107 26.39 -19.75 15.05
CA ARG A 107 27.01 -20.74 15.92
C ARG A 107 25.86 -21.48 16.56
N MET A 108 25.63 -22.71 16.11
CA MET A 108 24.83 -23.66 16.88
C MET A 108 25.69 -24.06 18.06
N ASP A 109 25.69 -23.20 19.08
CA ASP A 109 26.14 -23.60 20.41
C ASP A 109 24.98 -24.40 21.00
N GLY A 110 25.00 -25.69 20.70
CA GLY A 110 24.19 -26.67 21.42
C GLY A 110 24.66 -26.71 22.86
N GLU A 111 24.04 -25.90 23.71
CA GLU A 111 24.09 -26.11 25.14
C GLU A 111 22.81 -26.85 25.53
N SER A 112 22.96 -28.18 25.63
CA SER A 112 22.03 -29.06 26.31
C SER A 112 21.72 -28.51 27.70
N PRO A 113 20.45 -28.45 28.15
CA PRO A 113 20.17 -28.26 29.56
C PRO A 113 20.62 -29.54 30.29
N GLY A 114 21.84 -29.51 30.83
CA GLY A 114 22.32 -30.50 31.76
C GLY A 114 21.46 -30.45 33.02
N GLU A 115 20.96 -31.62 33.42
CA GLU A 115 20.38 -31.85 34.73
C GLU A 115 21.36 -31.40 35.82
N GLU A 116 20.93 -30.50 36.71
CA GLU A 116 21.50 -30.42 38.05
C GLU A 116 20.38 -30.61 39.08
N THR A 117 20.29 -31.87 39.51
CA THR A 117 19.54 -32.32 40.68
C THR A 117 20.05 -31.65 41.96
N ALA A 118 19.13 -31.03 42.70
CA ALA A 118 19.02 -30.96 44.17
C ALA A 118 20.30 -31.00 45.04
N LYS A 119 20.49 -29.95 45.87
CA LYS A 119 20.97 -30.06 47.27
C LYS A 119 20.71 -28.77 48.09
N LYS A 120 19.85 -28.92 49.10
CA LYS A 120 19.79 -28.27 50.43
C LYS A 120 20.49 -26.91 50.65
N ALA A 121 19.70 -25.91 51.07
CA ALA A 121 19.78 -25.29 52.40
C ALA A 121 18.42 -24.72 52.80
#